data_AF-A0A914MYL2-F1
#
_entry.id   AF-A0A914MYL2-F1
#
_cell.length_a   1.000
_cell.length_b   1.000
_cell.length_c   1.000
_cell.angle_alpha   90.00
_cell.angle_beta   90.00
_cell.angle_gamma   90.00
#
_symmetry.space_group_name_H-M   'P 1'
#
loop_
_entity.id
_entity.type
_entity.pdbx_description
1 polymer ?
#
loop_
_entity_poly.entity_id
_entity_poly.type
_entity_poly.pdbx_seq_one_letter_code
_entity_poly.pdbx_strand_id
1 'polypeptide(L)'
;MLNGMFNTNECPYECEYSTDKNKYLNASAIVYYIRSEHKDLPKIRLPNQLYIFCLDEPPHYTFEFFKDVSPDFFNISMTYRLDSDIYYPYDTFVPCNGECQLDEYWTEKEVMENVIRKTGLAMQVNSDCET
;
A
#
# COMPACT_ATOMS: atom_id res chain seq x y z
N MET A 1 -18.63 3.89 9.93
CA MET A 1 -17.60 3.56 10.92
C MET A 1 -16.56 2.67 10.26
N LEU A 2 -15.47 3.25 9.75
CA LEU A 2 -14.27 2.49 9.36
C LEU A 2 -13.44 2.29 10.63
N ASN A 3 -13.76 1.24 11.37
CA ASN A 3 -12.90 0.72 12.44
C ASN A 3 -11.70 0.04 11.74
N GLY A 4 -10.60 0.75 11.54
CA GLY A 4 -9.47 0.16 10.81
C GLY A 4 -8.14 0.92 10.79
N MET A 5 -8.05 2.14 11.32
CA MET A 5 -6.72 2.70 11.61
C MET A 5 -6.22 2.06 12.91
N PHE A 6 -5.28 1.13 12.80
CA PHE A 6 -4.58 0.55 13.95
C PHE A 6 -4.01 1.68 14.81
N ASN A 7 -4.51 1.84 16.04
CA ASN A 7 -3.93 2.78 17.00
C ASN A 7 -2.54 2.26 17.38
N THR A 8 -1.50 2.83 16.78
CA THR A 8 -0.10 2.42 17.01
C THR A 8 0.32 2.58 18.47
N ASN A 9 -0.38 3.43 19.24
CA ASN A 9 -0.14 3.63 20.67
C ASN A 9 -0.57 2.43 21.55
N GLU A 10 -1.34 1.48 21.01
CA GLU A 10 -1.77 0.27 21.73
C GLU A 10 -0.98 -0.98 21.34
N CYS A 11 0.02 -0.85 20.47
CA CYS A 11 0.86 -1.97 20.07
C CYS A 11 1.79 -2.36 21.23
N PRO A 12 1.71 -3.59 21.79
CA PRO A 12 2.59 -4.02 22.88
C PRO A 12 4.02 -4.35 22.41
N TYR A 13 4.28 -4.23 21.10
CA TYR A 13 5.57 -4.57 20.48
C TYR A 13 6.31 -3.29 20.09
N GLU A 14 7.56 -3.19 20.53
CA GLU A 14 8.51 -2.21 20.01
C GLU A 14 9.13 -2.77 18.73
N CYS A 15 8.78 -2.17 17.58
CA CYS A 15 9.28 -2.59 16.28
C CYS A 15 10.36 -1.62 15.80
N GLU A 16 11.48 -2.16 15.31
CA GLU A 16 12.46 -1.38 14.56
C GLU A 16 12.24 -1.59 13.05
N TYR A 17 12.00 -0.50 12.32
CA TYR A 17 12.02 -0.51 10.86
C TYR A 17 13.40 -0.07 10.36
N SER A 18 13.99 -0.85 9.45
CA SER A 18 15.29 -0.53 8.87
C SER A 18 15.41 -1.06 7.45
N THR A 19 16.16 -0.34 6.62
CA THR A 19 16.56 -0.74 5.27
C THR A 19 17.99 -1.31 5.23
N ASP A 20 18.66 -1.41 6.39
CA ASP A 20 20.01 -1.97 6.52
C ASP A 20 20.01 -3.48 6.27
N LYS A 21 20.57 -3.89 5.13
CA LYS A 21 20.72 -5.30 4.74
C LYS A 21 21.52 -6.14 5.74
N ASN A 22 22.39 -5.53 6.56
CA ASN A 22 23.14 -6.27 7.58
C ASN A 22 22.25 -6.81 8.70
N LYS A 23 21.06 -6.23 8.90
CA LYS A 23 20.07 -6.71 9.86
C LYS A 23 19.23 -7.88 9.34
N TYR A 24 19.39 -8.25 8.07
CA TYR A 24 18.59 -9.27 7.40
C TYR A 24 18.48 -10.56 8.22
N LEU A 25 19.58 -11.12 8.74
CA LEU A 25 19.54 -12.40 9.47
C LEU A 25 18.80 -12.33 10.82
N ASN A 26 18.69 -11.14 11.40
CA ASN A 26 18.08 -10.92 12.70
C ASN A 26 16.65 -10.35 12.61
N ALA A 27 16.20 -9.98 11.40
CA ALA A 27 14.87 -9.45 11.18
C ALA A 27 13.80 -10.52 11.45
N SER A 28 12.71 -10.16 12.10
CA SER A 28 11.55 -11.05 12.26
C SER A 28 10.68 -11.11 11.00
N ALA A 29 10.66 -10.01 10.24
CA ALA A 29 9.93 -9.89 8.98
C ALA A 29 10.74 -9.10 7.97
N ILE A 30 10.63 -9.48 6.70
CA ILE A 30 11.30 -8.83 5.57
C ILE A 30 10.23 -8.45 4.56
N VAL A 31 10.12 -7.16 4.25
CA VAL A 31 9.16 -6.62 3.29
C VAL A 31 9.84 -6.47 1.93
N TYR A 32 9.33 -7.17 0.93
CA TYR A 32 9.78 -7.05 -0.45
C TYR A 32 8.78 -6.21 -1.22
N TYR A 33 9.13 -4.96 -1.50
CA TYR A 33 8.36 -4.15 -2.44
C TYR A 33 8.59 -4.67 -3.86
N ILE A 34 7.56 -5.22 -4.47
CA ILE A 34 7.68 -6.08 -5.65
C ILE A 34 8.17 -5.31 -6.89
N ARG A 35 8.02 -3.99 -6.93
CA ARG A 35 8.57 -3.17 -8.03
C ARG A 35 10.04 -2.82 -7.87
N SER A 36 10.70 -3.22 -6.79
CA SER A 36 12.14 -3.10 -6.61
C SER A 36 12.91 -4.24 -7.30
N GLU A 37 14.24 -4.16 -7.32
CA GLU A 37 15.08 -5.21 -7.89
C GLU A 37 15.18 -6.42 -6.94
N HIS A 38 14.84 -7.63 -7.44
CA HIS A 38 14.80 -8.88 -6.66
C HIS A 38 15.88 -9.90 -7.04
N LYS A 39 16.95 -9.46 -7.70
CA LYS A 39 18.03 -10.37 -8.15
C LYS A 39 18.78 -11.02 -6.99
N ASP A 40 18.73 -10.41 -5.80
CA ASP A 40 19.44 -10.85 -4.61
C ASP A 40 18.55 -11.65 -3.64
N LEU A 41 17.42 -12.20 -4.10
CA LEU A 41 16.59 -13.04 -3.24
C LEU A 41 17.35 -14.30 -2.81
N PRO A 42 17.30 -14.68 -1.52
CA PRO A 42 17.86 -15.94 -1.07
C PRO A 42 17.15 -17.10 -1.75
N LYS A 43 17.89 -18.16 -2.10
CA LYS A 43 17.28 -19.37 -2.70
C LYS A 43 16.35 -20.11 -1.74
N ILE A 44 16.62 -20.01 -0.45
CA ILE A 44 15.89 -20.70 0.62
C ILE A 44 15.61 -19.69 1.72
N ARG A 45 14.37 -19.66 2.21
CA ARG A 45 13.97 -18.83 3.33
C ARG A 45 14.56 -19.31 4.64
N LEU A 46 14.86 -18.37 5.54
CA LEU A 46 15.06 -18.70 6.92
C LEU A 46 13.70 -19.04 7.57
N PRO A 47 13.59 -20.20 8.26
CA PRO A 47 12.31 -20.69 8.75
C PRO A 47 11.71 -19.84 9.87
N ASN A 48 12.52 -19.00 10.52
CA ASN A 48 12.13 -18.11 11.62
C ASN A 48 11.80 -16.68 11.17
N GLN A 49 11.68 -16.41 9.87
CA GLN A 49 11.36 -15.09 9.33
C GLN A 49 10.07 -15.10 8.51
N LEU A 50 9.37 -13.97 8.53
CA LEU A 50 8.28 -13.69 7.60
C LEU A 50 8.82 -13.00 6.35
N TYR A 51 8.36 -13.45 5.19
CA TYR A 51 8.72 -12.92 3.87
C TYR A 51 7.46 -12.37 3.24
N ILE A 52 7.34 -11.05 3.26
CA ILE A 52 6.13 -10.32 2.91
C ILE A 52 6.21 -9.87 1.44
N PHE A 53 5.24 -10.32 0.64
CA PHE A 53 4.99 -9.82 -0.72
C PHE A 53 4.26 -8.47 -0.61
N CYS A 54 4.94 -7.37 -0.90
CA CYS A 54 4.35 -6.03 -0.83
C CYS A 54 4.12 -5.46 -2.23
N LEU A 55 2.86 -5.21 -2.58
CA LEU A 55 2.49 -4.68 -3.88
C LEU A 55 1.18 -3.88 -3.82
N ASP A 56 1.26 -2.62 -4.21
CA ASP A 56 0.13 -1.75 -4.48
C ASP A 56 -0.36 -1.91 -5.93
N GLU A 57 0.53 -2.05 -6.90
CA GLU A 57 0.16 -2.10 -8.33
C GLU A 57 -0.54 -3.40 -8.81
N PRO A 58 -1.47 -3.33 -9.78
CA PRO A 58 -2.15 -4.51 -10.26
C PRO A 58 -1.21 -5.49 -11.00
N PRO A 59 -1.48 -6.81 -10.93
CA PRO A 59 -0.56 -7.84 -11.43
C PRO A 59 -0.17 -7.70 -12.90
N HIS A 60 -1.06 -7.16 -13.74
CA HIS A 60 -0.82 -6.99 -15.17
C HIS A 60 0.41 -6.11 -15.47
N TYR A 61 0.73 -5.16 -14.59
CA TYR A 61 1.87 -4.25 -14.76
C TYR A 61 3.11 -4.67 -13.95
N THR A 62 3.00 -5.69 -13.11
CA THR A 62 4.06 -6.03 -12.14
C THR A 62 4.53 -7.48 -12.21
N PHE A 63 3.85 -8.34 -12.98
CA PHE A 63 4.19 -9.75 -13.14
C PHE A 63 5.67 -9.98 -13.48
N GLU A 64 6.23 -9.19 -14.40
CA GLU A 64 7.61 -9.33 -14.87
C GLU A 64 8.66 -9.16 -13.76
N PHE A 65 8.33 -8.49 -12.65
CA PHE A 65 9.28 -8.26 -11.55
C PHE A 65 9.44 -9.46 -10.62
N PHE A 66 8.47 -10.38 -10.61
CA PHE A 66 8.45 -11.52 -9.68
C PHE A 66 8.16 -12.87 -10.36
N LYS A 67 8.03 -12.90 -11.69
CA LYS A 67 7.78 -14.13 -12.45
C LYS A 67 8.81 -15.24 -12.23
N ASP A 68 10.06 -14.88 -11.90
CA ASP A 68 11.16 -15.82 -11.67
C ASP A 68 11.29 -16.21 -10.18
N VAL A 69 10.47 -15.63 -9.31
CA VAL A 69 10.41 -15.96 -7.89
C VAL A 69 9.56 -17.20 -7.70
N SER A 70 10.00 -18.13 -6.84
CA SER A 70 9.22 -19.33 -6.53
C SER A 70 7.84 -18.94 -6.00
N PRO A 71 6.73 -19.57 -6.46
CA PRO A 71 5.37 -19.23 -6.03
C PRO A 71 5.14 -19.33 -4.51
N ASP A 72 5.94 -20.13 -3.80
CA ASP A 72 5.89 -20.39 -2.37
C ASP A 72 6.96 -19.61 -1.56
N PHE A 73 7.67 -18.69 -2.23
CA PHE A 73 8.71 -17.90 -1.58
C PHE A 73 8.11 -16.96 -0.53
N PHE A 74 7.05 -16.23 -0.84
CA PHE A 74 6.42 -15.34 0.14
C PHE A 74 5.39 -16.10 0.97
N ASN A 75 5.37 -15.85 2.28
CA ASN A 75 4.43 -16.48 3.21
C ASN A 75 3.40 -15.51 3.80
N ILE A 76 3.55 -14.21 3.53
CA ILE A 76 2.62 -13.16 3.93
C ILE A 76 2.37 -12.27 2.70
N SER A 77 1.12 -11.90 2.49
CA SER A 77 0.69 -10.98 1.44
C SER A 77 0.33 -9.60 2.01
N MET A 78 0.84 -8.54 1.39
CA MET A 78 0.53 -7.15 1.74
C MET A 78 0.15 -6.37 0.48
N THR A 79 -1.16 -6.29 0.20
CA THR A 79 -1.68 -5.70 -1.04
C THR A 79 -3.02 -4.99 -0.85
N TYR A 80 -3.50 -4.29 -1.88
CA TYR A 80 -4.83 -3.65 -1.90
C TYR A 80 -6.00 -4.65 -1.89
N ARG A 81 -5.75 -5.96 -2.05
CA ARG A 81 -6.82 -6.96 -2.03
C ARG A 81 -7.29 -7.21 -0.59
N LEU A 82 -8.60 -7.32 -0.41
CA LEU A 82 -9.23 -7.57 0.89
C LEU A 82 -8.91 -8.96 1.46
N ASP A 83 -8.45 -9.90 0.63
CA ASP A 83 -8.05 -11.25 1.03
C ASP A 83 -6.54 -11.38 1.30
N SER A 84 -5.80 -10.27 1.37
CA SER A 84 -4.39 -10.28 1.79
C SER A 84 -4.25 -10.38 3.31
N ASP A 85 -3.14 -10.95 3.77
CA ASP A 85 -2.83 -11.09 5.21
C ASP A 85 -2.70 -9.71 5.89
N ILE A 86 -2.13 -8.74 5.16
CA ILE A 86 -2.01 -7.35 5.57
C ILE A 86 -2.67 -6.47 4.51
N TYR A 87 -3.81 -5.88 4.84
CA TYR A 87 -4.49 -4.96 3.94
C TYR A 87 -3.67 -3.68 3.74
N TYR A 88 -3.26 -3.42 2.49
CA TYR A 88 -2.43 -2.29 2.08
C TYR A 88 -3.05 -1.59 0.87
N PRO A 89 -4.10 -0.76 1.07
CA PRO A 89 -4.76 -0.04 -0.01
C PRO A 89 -3.88 1.11 -0.52
N TYR A 90 -4.16 1.57 -1.75
CA TYR A 90 -3.54 2.78 -2.30
C TYR A 90 -3.82 4.02 -1.46
N ASP A 91 -5.07 4.15 -1.05
CA ASP A 91 -5.60 5.28 -0.33
C ASP A 91 -6.85 4.86 0.43
N THR A 92 -7.28 5.68 1.38
CA THR A 92 -8.49 5.46 2.18
C THR A 92 -9.32 6.72 2.22
N PHE A 93 -10.60 6.61 1.87
CA PHE A 93 -11.54 7.68 2.12
C PHE A 93 -11.81 7.79 3.63
N VAL A 94 -11.29 8.85 4.24
CA VAL A 94 -11.53 9.18 5.65
C VAL A 94 -12.66 10.23 5.76
N PRO A 95 -13.62 10.08 6.68
CA PRO A 95 -14.64 11.10 6.90
C PRO A 95 -14.00 12.43 7.31
N CYS A 96 -14.40 13.52 6.65
CA CYS A 96 -13.93 14.84 7.02
C CYS A 96 -14.79 15.45 8.13
N ASN A 97 -14.32 15.39 9.38
CA ASN A 97 -15.02 15.94 10.55
C ASN A 97 -14.71 17.43 10.80
N GLY A 98 -14.30 18.18 9.77
CA GLY A 98 -13.99 19.61 9.86
C GLY A 98 -12.53 19.96 10.20
N GLU A 99 -11.64 18.97 10.34
CA GLU A 99 -10.20 19.17 10.62
C GLU A 99 -9.29 18.73 9.46
N CYS A 100 -9.84 18.39 8.29
CA CYS A 100 -9.01 18.08 7.12
C CYS A 100 -8.24 19.33 6.71
N GLN A 101 -6.93 19.17 6.45
CA GLN A 101 -6.14 20.30 5.99
C GLN A 101 -6.65 20.72 4.61
N LEU A 102 -6.91 22.03 4.44
CA LEU A 102 -7.43 22.63 3.19
C LEU A 102 -6.58 22.29 1.96
N ASP A 103 -5.31 21.99 2.19
CA ASP A 103 -4.30 21.64 1.20
C ASP A 103 -4.58 20.28 0.51
N GLU A 104 -5.51 19.48 1.05
CA GLU A 104 -5.81 18.10 0.60
C GLU A 104 -7.02 18.00 -0.34
N TYR A 105 -7.78 19.07 -0.57
CA TYR A 105 -8.94 19.01 -1.47
C TYR A 105 -9.07 20.23 -2.37
N TRP A 106 -9.48 20.00 -3.61
CA TRP A 106 -9.80 21.08 -4.55
C TRP A 106 -11.21 21.57 -4.26
N THR A 107 -11.38 22.89 -4.14
CA THR A 107 -12.72 23.47 -4.05
C THR A 107 -13.51 23.20 -5.33
N GLU A 108 -14.84 23.14 -5.24
CA GLU A 108 -15.70 22.96 -6.42
C GLU A 108 -15.37 23.97 -7.53
N LYS A 109 -15.09 25.22 -7.14
CA LYS A 109 -14.66 26.27 -8.06
C LYS A 109 -13.37 25.89 -8.80
N GLU A 110 -12.34 25.43 -8.09
CA GLU A 110 -11.08 25.01 -8.70
C GLU A 110 -11.26 23.79 -9.61
N VAL A 111 -12.09 22.83 -9.21
CA VAL A 111 -12.45 21.68 -10.06
C VAL A 111 -13.11 22.17 -11.34
N MET A 112 -14.13 23.03 -11.25
CA MET A 112 -14.86 23.53 -12.40
C MET A 112 -14.00 24.38 -13.34
N GLU A 113 -13.14 25.24 -12.81
CA GLU A 113 -12.19 26.03 -13.61
C GLU A 113 -11.21 25.13 -14.40
N ASN A 114 -10.79 24.01 -13.81
CA ASN A 114 -9.93 23.03 -14.46
C ASN A 114 -10.68 22.17 -15.48
N VAL A 115 -11.89 21.70 -15.15
CA VAL A 115 -12.73 20.86 -16.03
C VAL A 115 -13.12 21.62 -17.30
N ILE A 116 -13.49 22.90 -17.20
CA ILE A 116 -13.86 23.73 -18.37
C ILE A 116 -12.70 23.84 -19.38
N ARG A 117 -11.45 23.76 -18.91
CA ARG A 117 -10.26 23.85 -19.76
C ARG A 117 -9.84 22.50 -20.36
N LYS A 118 -10.41 21.38 -19.91
CA LYS A 118 -10.10 20.05 -20.43
C LYS A 118 -10.79 19.82 -21.77
N THR A 119 -10.02 19.44 -22.77
CA THR A 119 -10.52 19.06 -24.12
C THR A 119 -10.68 17.55 -24.30
N GLY A 120 -10.26 16.76 -23.31
CA GLY A 120 -10.44 15.30 -23.24
C GLY A 120 -11.40 14.89 -22.11
N LEU A 121 -11.59 13.58 -21.92
CA LEU A 121 -12.49 13.04 -20.90
C LEU A 121 -12.09 13.50 -19.49
N ALA A 122 -13.06 14.00 -18.74
CA ALA A 122 -12.98 14.20 -17.29
C ALA A 122 -13.94 13.24 -16.58
N MET A 123 -13.48 12.59 -15.51
CA MET A 123 -14.28 11.68 -14.69
C MET A 123 -14.26 12.20 -13.25
N GLN A 124 -15.45 12.38 -12.68
CA GLN A 124 -15.65 12.71 -11.27
C GLN A 124 -16.42 11.57 -10.62
N VAL A 125 -15.96 11.11 -9.46
CA VAL A 125 -16.65 10.12 -8.63
C VAL A 125 -17.04 10.83 -7.34
N ASN A 126 -18.34 10.93 -7.09
CA ASN A 126 -18.89 11.51 -5.87
C ASN A 126 -19.55 10.39 -5.05
N SER A 127 -19.28 10.33 -3.75
CA SER A 127 -19.87 9.37 -2.81
C SER A 127 -21.00 9.98 -1.98
N ASP A 128 -21.25 11.29 -2.10
CA ASP A 128 -22.41 11.96 -1.50
C ASP A 128 -23.57 12.00 -2.50
N CYS A 129 -24.73 11.47 -2.08
CA CYS A 129 -25.93 11.33 -2.90
C CYS A 129 -26.89 12.53 -2.79
N GLU A 130 -26.58 13.56 -2.01
CA GLU A 130 -27.43 14.77 -1.87
C GLU A 130 -27.03 15.94 -2.79
N THR A 131 -26.16 15.69 -3.77
CA THR A 131 -25.86 16.64 -4.88
C THR A 131 -26.64 16.31 -6.15
#